data_AF-A0A845YPW1-F1
#
_entry.id   AF-A0A845YPW1-F1
#
_cell.length_a   1.000
_cell.length_b   1.000
_cell.length_c   1.000
_cell.angle_alpha   90.00
_cell.angle_beta   90.00
_cell.angle_gamma   90.00
#
_symmetry.space_group_name_H-M   'P 1'
#
loop_
_entity.id
_entity.type
_entity.pdbx_description
1 polymer ?
#
loop_
_entity_poly.entity_id
_entity_poly.type
_entity_poly.pdbx_seq_one_letter_code
_entity_poly.pdbx_strand_id
1 'polypeptide(L)'
;MDEKTAAVAKLAEDRRREIASQGDQKIPIYYSPKPGSSGNDSSIDARPQTGKVLEFTMRDIAKTGKNKTWGTALYLIAREFESSVGIELGACAGISGIYLSSAPNLKKFITVEGSEALAKIAQESLKSLKNVKVVNSLFDEAIDSELPSLDSKIDLAYIDGHHEKIATIHYFNRLLPFLNPNSVVIFDDISWSYDMRDAWNILSKRSEFAYAMDLGVIGICVMKTKFDSTEVEPIYWDLQSIIGRSGIGKPHGWE
;
A
#
# COMPACT_ATOMS: atom_id res chain seq x y z
N MET A 1 22.04 -9.67 -2.03
CA MET A 1 20.86 -9.84 -1.15
C MET A 1 21.27 -10.77 -0.03
N ASP A 2 21.11 -10.37 1.22
CA ASP A 2 21.44 -11.23 2.38
C ASP A 2 20.46 -12.41 2.51
N GLU A 3 20.85 -13.41 3.29
CA GLU A 3 20.09 -14.67 3.45
C GLU A 3 18.67 -14.45 4.00
N LYS A 4 18.50 -13.51 4.94
CA LYS A 4 17.18 -13.20 5.52
C LYS A 4 16.26 -12.62 4.46
N THR A 5 16.75 -11.65 3.70
CA THR A 5 16.01 -11.03 2.60
C THR A 5 15.62 -12.07 1.54
N ALA A 6 16.54 -12.99 1.21
CA ALA A 6 16.26 -14.08 0.29
C ALA A 6 15.17 -15.04 0.80
N ALA A 7 15.19 -15.36 2.10
CA ALA A 7 14.20 -16.23 2.72
C ALA A 7 12.79 -15.61 2.73
N VAL A 8 12.67 -14.32 3.04
CA VAL A 8 11.40 -13.58 2.99
C VAL A 8 10.83 -13.58 1.57
N ALA A 9 11.67 -13.25 0.58
CA ALA A 9 11.25 -13.28 -0.81
C ALA A 9 10.84 -14.69 -1.26
N LYS A 10 11.54 -15.73 -0.80
CA LYS A 10 11.17 -17.12 -1.09
C LYS A 10 9.79 -17.45 -0.49
N LEU A 11 9.53 -17.08 0.77
CA LEU A 11 8.25 -17.31 1.44
C LEU A 11 7.07 -16.69 0.67
N ALA A 12 7.21 -15.43 0.26
CA ALA A 12 6.18 -14.73 -0.50
C ALA A 12 5.95 -15.37 -1.88
N GLU A 13 7.02 -15.74 -2.60
CA GLU A 13 6.89 -16.34 -3.92
C GLU A 13 6.43 -17.81 -3.90
N ASP A 14 6.73 -18.56 -2.84
CA ASP A 14 6.13 -19.88 -2.58
C ASP A 14 4.62 -19.73 -2.42
N ARG A 15 4.18 -18.78 -1.57
CA ARG A 15 2.76 -18.51 -1.39
C ARG A 15 2.06 -18.08 -2.68
N ARG A 16 2.71 -17.23 -3.48
CA ARG A 16 2.20 -16.82 -4.80
C ARG A 16 1.98 -18.03 -5.73
N ARG A 17 2.89 -19.02 -5.72
CA ARG A 17 2.73 -20.27 -6.48
C ARG A 17 1.60 -21.15 -5.97
N GLU A 18 1.39 -21.23 -4.65
CA GLU A 18 0.26 -21.96 -4.05
C GLU A 18 -1.10 -21.36 -4.40
N ILE A 19 -1.20 -20.03 -4.48
CA ILE A 19 -2.41 -19.36 -4.96
C ILE A 19 -2.62 -19.73 -6.43
N ALA A 20 -1.59 -19.63 -7.28
CA ALA A 20 -1.69 -19.95 -8.70
C ALA A 20 -2.07 -21.42 -8.98
N SER A 21 -1.67 -22.36 -8.12
CA SER A 21 -1.93 -23.80 -8.31
C SER A 21 -3.40 -24.18 -8.14
N GLN A 22 -4.21 -23.32 -7.52
CA GLN A 22 -5.67 -23.47 -7.43
C GLN A 22 -6.39 -23.21 -8.76
N GLY A 23 -5.65 -22.77 -9.79
CA GLY A 23 -6.13 -22.74 -11.16
C GLY A 23 -7.23 -21.71 -11.41
N ASP A 24 -8.29 -22.16 -12.08
CA ASP A 24 -9.30 -21.26 -12.66
C ASP A 24 -10.52 -21.06 -11.75
N GLN A 25 -10.43 -21.49 -10.48
CA GLN A 25 -11.42 -21.14 -9.46
C GLN A 25 -11.56 -19.62 -9.41
N LYS A 26 -12.80 -19.13 -9.52
CA LYS A 26 -13.12 -17.71 -9.51
C LYS A 26 -13.55 -17.25 -8.13
N ILE A 27 -13.16 -16.03 -7.78
CA ILE A 27 -13.61 -15.33 -6.58
C ILE A 27 -14.02 -13.89 -6.91
N PRO A 28 -15.00 -13.33 -6.18
CA PRO A 28 -15.38 -11.94 -6.32
C PRO A 28 -14.35 -11.03 -5.65
N ILE A 29 -13.98 -9.95 -6.32
CA ILE A 29 -13.12 -8.89 -5.78
C ILE A 29 -13.73 -7.52 -5.99
N TYR A 30 -13.49 -6.59 -5.08
CA TYR A 30 -13.70 -5.17 -5.34
C TYR A 30 -12.56 -4.67 -6.21
N TYR A 31 -12.85 -4.35 -7.46
CA TYR A 31 -11.87 -3.78 -8.38
C TYR A 31 -11.71 -2.28 -8.14
N SER A 32 -10.56 -1.73 -8.51
CA SER A 32 -10.28 -0.30 -8.39
C SER A 32 -11.27 0.56 -9.21
N PRO A 33 -11.87 1.60 -8.60
CA PRO A 33 -12.74 2.55 -9.30
C PRO A 33 -12.11 3.25 -10.49
N LYS A 34 -12.95 3.87 -11.33
CA LYS A 34 -12.52 4.73 -12.43
C LYS A 34 -12.14 6.13 -11.91
N PRO A 35 -11.31 6.91 -12.62
CA PRO A 35 -11.02 8.30 -12.25
C PRO A 35 -12.31 9.11 -12.08
N GLY A 36 -12.36 9.93 -11.03
CA GLY A 36 -13.53 10.76 -10.71
C GLY A 36 -14.68 10.03 -10.02
N SER A 37 -14.55 8.73 -9.70
CA SER A 37 -15.57 8.00 -8.92
C SER A 37 -15.72 8.55 -7.50
N SER A 38 -14.65 9.13 -6.95
CA SER A 38 -14.64 9.75 -5.61
C SER A 38 -15.10 11.22 -5.62
N GLY A 39 -15.52 11.77 -6.76
CA GLY A 39 -15.80 13.19 -6.92
C GLY A 39 -14.52 14.04 -6.82
N ASN A 40 -14.60 15.20 -6.15
CA ASN A 40 -13.49 16.13 -5.98
C ASN A 40 -13.11 16.37 -4.51
N ASP A 41 -13.74 15.66 -3.58
CA ASP A 41 -13.55 15.85 -2.13
C ASP A 41 -12.54 14.83 -1.59
N SER A 42 -11.40 15.33 -1.12
CA SER A 42 -10.35 14.52 -0.46
C SER A 42 -10.23 14.82 1.04
N SER A 43 -11.24 15.48 1.62
CA SER A 43 -11.29 15.82 3.04
C SER A 43 -11.48 14.60 3.93
N ILE A 44 -11.15 14.72 5.22
CA ILE A 44 -11.30 13.65 6.22
C ILE A 44 -12.73 13.06 6.30
N ASP A 45 -13.74 13.85 5.93
CA ASP A 45 -15.15 13.47 5.96
C ASP A 45 -15.60 12.75 4.68
N ALA A 46 -14.80 12.78 3.62
CA ALA A 46 -15.07 12.02 2.41
C ALA A 46 -15.15 10.52 2.71
N ARG A 47 -15.98 9.81 1.95
CA ARG A 47 -16.13 8.35 2.01
C ARG A 47 -16.12 7.76 0.59
N PRO A 48 -14.93 7.61 -0.01
CA PRO A 48 -14.79 7.04 -1.36
C PRO A 48 -15.46 5.66 -1.45
N GLN A 49 -16.26 5.47 -2.50
CA GLN A 49 -17.02 4.23 -2.69
C GLN A 49 -16.16 3.13 -3.32
N THR A 50 -16.52 1.87 -3.04
CA THR A 50 -15.87 0.72 -3.69
C THR A 50 -16.10 0.72 -5.19
N GLY A 51 -15.18 0.11 -5.94
CA GLY A 51 -15.41 -0.12 -7.36
C GLY A 51 -16.34 -1.30 -7.61
N LYS A 52 -16.46 -1.68 -8.88
CA LYS A 52 -17.33 -2.79 -9.28
C LYS A 52 -16.77 -4.11 -8.74
N VAL A 53 -17.67 -5.03 -8.45
CA VAL A 53 -17.30 -6.42 -8.22
C VAL A 53 -16.91 -7.05 -9.55
N LEU A 54 -15.71 -7.62 -9.62
CA LEU A 54 -15.25 -8.43 -10.74
C LEU A 54 -14.91 -9.85 -10.25
N GLU A 55 -14.94 -10.81 -11.17
CA GLU A 55 -14.57 -12.20 -10.91
C GLU A 55 -13.14 -12.46 -11.40
N PHE A 56 -12.23 -12.81 -10.49
CA PHE A 56 -10.84 -13.12 -10.83
C PHE A 56 -10.57 -14.60 -10.59
N THR A 57 -9.80 -15.23 -11.48
CA THR A 57 -9.32 -16.59 -11.19
C THR A 57 -8.20 -16.55 -10.15
N MET A 58 -7.94 -17.66 -9.47
CA MET A 58 -6.78 -17.76 -8.57
C MET A 58 -5.44 -17.52 -9.29
N ARG A 59 -5.34 -17.85 -10.59
CA ARG A 59 -4.18 -17.45 -11.42
C ARG A 59 -4.07 -15.95 -11.62
N ASP A 60 -5.19 -15.23 -11.74
CA ASP A 60 -5.19 -13.77 -11.86
C ASP A 60 -4.80 -13.15 -10.52
N ILE A 61 -5.36 -13.63 -9.41
CA ILE A 61 -4.99 -13.21 -8.05
C ILE A 61 -3.50 -13.44 -7.79
N ALA A 62 -2.93 -14.56 -8.22
CA ALA A 62 -1.51 -14.82 -8.08
C ALA A 62 -0.61 -13.87 -8.90
N LYS A 63 -1.17 -13.07 -9.81
CA LYS A 63 -0.44 -12.05 -10.58
C LYS A 63 -0.64 -10.64 -10.05
N THR A 64 -1.56 -10.42 -9.11
CA THR A 64 -1.78 -9.09 -8.51
C THR A 64 -0.75 -8.77 -7.42
N GLY A 65 -0.71 -7.51 -7.00
CA GLY A 65 0.25 -6.99 -6.04
C GLY A 65 1.69 -6.96 -6.56
N LYS A 66 2.61 -6.49 -5.72
CA LYS A 66 4.01 -6.32 -6.14
C LYS A 66 4.76 -7.63 -6.39
N ASN A 67 5.54 -7.60 -7.47
CA ASN A 67 6.47 -8.67 -7.82
C ASN A 67 7.61 -8.77 -6.78
N LYS A 68 8.42 -9.83 -6.89
CA LYS A 68 9.55 -10.09 -5.99
C LYS A 68 10.47 -8.88 -5.76
N THR A 69 10.79 -8.12 -6.81
CA THR A 69 11.70 -6.96 -6.70
C THR A 69 11.11 -5.89 -5.80
N TRP A 70 9.85 -5.50 -6.04
CA TRP A 70 9.20 -4.46 -5.27
C TRP A 70 8.78 -4.94 -3.88
N GLY A 71 8.34 -6.19 -3.73
CA GLY A 71 8.14 -6.78 -2.40
C GLY A 71 9.43 -6.80 -1.57
N THR A 72 10.57 -7.13 -2.20
CA THR A 72 11.88 -7.05 -1.52
C THR A 72 12.20 -5.62 -1.12
N ALA A 73 11.90 -4.63 -1.96
CA ALA A 73 12.06 -3.22 -1.62
C ALA A 73 11.21 -2.82 -0.40
N LEU A 74 9.93 -3.24 -0.34
CA LEU A 74 9.05 -2.99 0.81
C LEU A 74 9.64 -3.55 2.11
N TYR A 75 10.13 -4.80 2.09
CA TYR A 75 10.81 -5.41 3.24
C TYR A 75 12.04 -4.59 3.67
N LEU A 76 12.88 -4.18 2.71
CA LEU A 76 14.09 -3.40 2.99
C LEU A 76 13.73 -2.03 3.57
N ILE A 77 12.73 -1.34 3.03
CA ILE A 77 12.26 -0.06 3.55
C ILE A 77 11.80 -0.22 5.00
N ALA A 78 10.91 -1.17 5.28
CA ALA A 78 10.44 -1.44 6.64
C ALA A 78 11.58 -1.80 7.62
N ARG A 79 12.60 -2.52 7.13
CA ARG A 79 13.79 -2.88 7.92
C ARG A 79 14.67 -1.68 8.22
N GLU A 80 15.05 -0.91 7.20
CA GLU A 80 16.02 0.19 7.32
C GLU A 80 15.43 1.43 8.02
N PHE A 81 14.12 1.65 7.93
CA PHE A 81 13.42 2.68 8.71
C PHE A 81 13.12 2.23 10.14
N GLU A 82 13.49 1.00 10.51
CA GLU A 82 13.25 0.42 11.83
C GLU A 82 11.78 0.50 12.29
N SER A 83 10.85 0.46 11.33
CA SER A 83 9.43 0.65 11.58
C SER A 83 8.90 -0.39 12.56
N SER A 84 8.24 0.06 13.63
CA SER A 84 7.70 -0.81 14.69
C SER A 84 6.20 -1.06 14.52
N VAL A 85 5.45 -0.02 14.16
CA VAL A 85 4.02 -0.12 13.85
C VAL A 85 3.77 0.26 12.40
N GLY A 86 3.09 -0.63 11.66
CA GLY A 86 2.78 -0.41 10.26
C GLY A 86 1.30 -0.61 9.94
N ILE A 87 0.85 0.09 8.90
CA ILE A 87 -0.46 -0.14 8.27
C ILE A 87 -0.29 -0.33 6.76
N GLU A 88 -1.10 -1.20 6.17
CA GLU A 88 -1.31 -1.34 4.74
C GLU A 88 -2.80 -1.19 4.41
N LEU A 89 -3.10 -0.32 3.44
CA LEU A 89 -4.44 -0.17 2.87
C LEU A 89 -4.45 -0.85 1.50
N GLY A 90 -4.93 -2.10 1.45
CA GLY A 90 -4.93 -2.94 0.26
C GLY A 90 -4.12 -4.22 0.43
N ALA A 91 -4.63 -5.17 1.23
CA ALA A 91 -3.93 -6.44 1.45
C ALA A 91 -3.89 -7.31 0.18
N CYS A 92 -4.94 -7.26 -0.64
CA CYS A 92 -5.18 -8.17 -1.74
C CYS A 92 -4.99 -9.64 -1.30
N ALA A 93 -4.01 -10.35 -1.86
CA ALA A 93 -3.70 -11.73 -1.51
C ALA A 93 -2.77 -11.89 -0.28
N GLY A 94 -2.37 -10.79 0.37
CA GLY A 94 -1.47 -10.75 1.52
C GLY A 94 0.02 -10.88 1.19
N ILE A 95 0.42 -10.76 -0.08
CA ILE A 95 1.81 -10.98 -0.50
C ILE A 95 2.75 -9.86 -0.02
N SER A 96 2.38 -8.60 -0.19
CA SER A 96 3.10 -7.45 0.36
C SER A 96 3.17 -7.52 1.89
N GLY A 97 2.07 -7.92 2.53
CA GLY A 97 2.02 -8.18 3.97
C GLY A 97 3.07 -9.20 4.46
N ILE A 98 3.40 -10.24 3.68
CA ILE A 98 4.49 -11.18 4.02
C ILE A 98 5.83 -10.44 4.06
N TYR A 99 6.11 -9.59 3.06
CA TYR A 99 7.35 -8.83 3.00
C TYR A 99 7.45 -7.84 4.16
N LEU A 100 6.44 -7.00 4.36
CA LEU A 100 6.42 -5.96 5.39
C LEU A 100 6.50 -6.57 6.80
N SER A 101 5.62 -7.53 7.11
CA SER A 101 5.56 -8.18 8.44
C SER A 101 6.81 -9.00 8.78
N SER A 102 7.63 -9.36 7.80
CA SER A 102 8.88 -10.06 8.05
C SER A 102 10.03 -9.14 8.48
N ALA A 103 9.86 -7.80 8.41
CA ALA A 103 10.86 -6.87 8.90
C ALA A 103 11.07 -7.05 10.42
N PRO A 104 12.33 -7.12 10.90
CA PRO A 104 12.63 -7.54 12.28
C PRO A 104 12.07 -6.58 13.34
N ASN A 105 11.95 -5.30 13.00
CA ASN A 105 11.47 -4.27 13.90
C ASN A 105 9.95 -4.14 13.92
N LEU A 106 9.24 -4.64 12.89
CA LEU A 106 7.79 -4.48 12.79
C LEU A 106 7.08 -5.39 13.79
N LYS A 107 6.64 -4.82 14.92
CA LYS A 107 5.99 -5.55 16.02
C LYS A 107 4.49 -5.65 15.88
N LYS A 108 3.88 -4.68 15.20
CA LYS A 108 2.44 -4.64 14.94
C LYS A 108 2.20 -4.17 13.52
N PHE A 109 1.50 -4.96 12.73
CA PHE A 109 1.14 -4.65 11.36
C PHE A 109 -0.36 -4.87 11.16
N ILE A 110 -1.05 -3.86 10.65
CA ILE A 110 -2.46 -3.96 10.30
C ILE A 110 -2.55 -3.89 8.78
N THR A 111 -3.16 -4.88 8.15
CA THR A 111 -3.42 -4.85 6.71
C THR A 111 -4.91 -4.95 6.45
N VAL A 112 -5.42 -4.11 5.57
CA VAL A 112 -6.85 -3.90 5.35
C VAL A 112 -7.23 -4.35 3.95
N GLU A 113 -8.31 -5.12 3.83
CA GLU A 113 -8.87 -5.55 2.54
C GLU A 113 -10.38 -5.46 2.55
N GLY A 114 -10.95 -4.78 1.56
CA GLY A 114 -12.41 -4.63 1.45
C GLY A 114 -13.10 -5.90 0.98
N SER A 115 -12.50 -6.64 0.06
CA SER A 115 -13.10 -7.83 -0.54
C SER A 115 -12.99 -9.02 0.40
N GLU A 116 -14.12 -9.55 0.87
CA GLU A 116 -14.15 -10.67 1.82
C GLU A 116 -13.36 -11.90 1.33
N ALA A 117 -13.46 -12.23 0.04
CA ALA A 117 -12.73 -13.37 -0.54
C ALA A 117 -11.21 -13.15 -0.55
N LEU A 118 -10.74 -11.94 -0.85
CA LEU A 118 -9.31 -11.59 -0.79
C LEU A 118 -8.82 -11.56 0.65
N ALA A 119 -9.60 -10.99 1.57
CA ALA A 119 -9.23 -10.96 2.98
C ALA A 119 -9.02 -12.36 3.56
N LYS A 120 -9.85 -13.34 3.17
CA LYS A 120 -9.66 -14.76 3.54
C LYS A 120 -8.36 -15.34 2.96
N ILE A 121 -8.01 -15.01 1.71
CA ILE A 121 -6.74 -15.42 1.11
C ILE A 121 -5.56 -14.78 1.84
N ALA A 122 -5.64 -13.48 2.15
CA ALA A 122 -4.61 -12.75 2.89
C ALA A 122 -4.42 -13.32 4.30
N GLN A 123 -5.50 -13.64 5.02
CA GLN A 123 -5.45 -14.32 6.32
C GLN A 123 -4.67 -15.64 6.23
N GLU A 124 -4.96 -16.45 5.21
CA GLU A 124 -4.26 -17.71 4.98
C GLU A 124 -2.78 -17.50 4.60
N SER A 125 -2.47 -16.48 3.78
CA SER A 125 -1.09 -16.11 3.41
C SER A 125 -0.27 -15.65 4.62
N LEU A 126 -0.91 -15.03 5.60
CA LEU A 126 -0.26 -14.37 6.73
C LEU A 126 -0.35 -15.18 8.03
N LYS A 127 -1.01 -16.35 8.03
CA LYS A 127 -1.31 -17.16 9.23
C LYS A 127 -0.09 -17.54 10.08
N SER A 128 1.10 -17.63 9.48
CA SER A 128 2.34 -18.00 10.18
C SER A 128 3.03 -16.80 10.83
N LEU A 129 2.61 -15.58 10.52
CA LEU A 129 3.17 -14.33 11.02
C LEU A 129 2.33 -13.85 12.20
N LYS A 130 2.97 -13.66 13.35
CA LYS A 130 2.28 -13.39 14.63
C LYS A 130 2.01 -11.91 14.89
N ASN A 131 2.67 -11.04 14.15
CA ASN A 131 2.66 -9.58 14.31
C ASN A 131 1.64 -8.89 13.39
N VAL A 132 0.87 -9.64 12.61
CA VAL A 132 -0.05 -9.10 11.61
C VAL A 132 -1.51 -9.37 11.96
N LYS A 133 -2.35 -8.35 11.78
CA LYS A 133 -3.81 -8.43 11.82
C LYS A 133 -4.36 -8.10 10.44
N VAL A 134 -5.11 -9.03 9.84
CA VAL A 134 -5.87 -8.79 8.60
C VAL A 134 -7.28 -8.32 8.97
N VAL A 135 -7.64 -7.13 8.51
CA VAL A 135 -8.94 -6.50 8.76
C VAL A 135 -9.76 -6.53 7.48
N ASN A 136 -10.89 -7.23 7.49
CA ASN A 136 -11.82 -7.18 6.38
C ASN A 136 -12.84 -6.04 6.59
N SER A 137 -12.58 -4.89 6.00
CA SER A 137 -13.45 -3.73 6.03
C SER A 137 -13.06 -2.75 4.93
N LEU A 138 -13.86 -1.70 4.72
CA LEU A 138 -13.41 -0.57 3.92
C LEU A 138 -12.29 0.18 4.65
N PHE A 139 -11.47 0.92 3.89
CA PHE A 139 -10.30 1.60 4.46
C PHE A 139 -10.68 2.64 5.52
N ASP A 140 -11.70 3.45 5.27
CA ASP A 140 -12.18 4.44 6.25
C ASP A 140 -12.67 3.77 7.55
N GLU A 141 -13.38 2.65 7.43
CA GLU A 141 -13.89 1.89 8.57
C GLU A 141 -12.75 1.25 9.38
N ALA A 142 -11.73 0.71 8.71
CA ALA A 142 -10.54 0.20 9.38
C ALA A 142 -9.79 1.33 10.08
N ILE A 143 -9.62 2.47 9.43
CA ILE A 143 -8.96 3.63 10.02
C ILE A 143 -9.68 4.07 11.29
N ASP A 144 -11.01 4.18 11.24
CA ASP A 144 -11.84 4.63 12.37
C ASP A 144 -11.89 3.62 13.52
N SER A 145 -11.87 2.31 13.21
CA SER A 145 -11.98 1.26 14.23
C SER A 145 -10.64 0.82 14.82
N GLU A 146 -9.57 0.82 14.03
CA GLU A 146 -8.28 0.23 14.43
C GLU A 146 -7.33 1.27 15.01
N LEU A 147 -7.18 2.43 14.37
CA LEU A 147 -6.10 3.36 14.68
C LEU A 147 -6.26 4.11 16.02
N PRO A 148 -7.48 4.52 16.43
CA PRO A 148 -7.67 5.16 17.74
C PRO A 148 -7.28 4.28 18.93
N SER A 149 -7.27 2.95 18.74
CA SER A 149 -6.93 1.97 19.78
C SER A 149 -5.44 1.63 19.86
N LEU A 150 -4.61 2.18 18.97
CA LEU A 150 -3.18 1.89 18.98
C LEU A 150 -2.47 2.58 20.15
N ASP A 151 -1.70 1.80 20.90
CA ASP A 151 -0.83 2.29 21.98
C ASP A 151 0.30 3.20 21.48
N SER A 152 0.59 3.16 20.18
CA SER A 152 1.63 3.95 19.53
C SER A 152 1.21 4.33 18.12
N LYS A 153 1.70 5.49 17.67
CA LYS A 153 1.55 5.96 16.29
C LYS A 153 2.29 5.06 15.29
N ILE A 154 2.01 5.31 14.01
CA ILE A 154 2.45 4.51 12.86
C ILE A 154 3.81 5.01 12.37
N ASP A 155 4.73 4.09 12.13
CA ASP A 155 6.06 4.33 11.57
C ASP A 155 6.14 4.03 10.07
N LEU A 156 5.22 3.19 9.57
CA LEU A 156 5.13 2.82 8.15
C LEU A 156 3.68 2.78 7.69
N ALA A 157 3.35 3.51 6.63
CA ALA A 157 2.07 3.40 5.94
C ALA A 157 2.30 2.98 4.49
N TYR A 158 1.61 1.96 4.02
CA TYR A 158 1.60 1.55 2.62
C TYR A 158 0.18 1.66 2.05
N ILE A 159 0.00 2.54 1.06
CA ILE A 159 -1.28 2.80 0.42
C ILE A 159 -1.26 2.10 -0.94
N ASP A 160 -1.87 0.91 -1.01
CA ASP A 160 -1.84 -0.05 -2.13
C ASP A 160 -3.26 -0.53 -2.52
N GLY A 161 -4.21 0.41 -2.60
CA GLY A 161 -5.57 0.07 -2.96
C GLY A 161 -6.36 1.27 -3.45
N HIS A 162 -7.56 0.99 -3.98
CA HIS A 162 -8.48 1.95 -4.62
C HIS A 162 -7.94 2.55 -5.94
N HIS A 163 -6.67 2.98 -5.97
CA HIS A 163 -5.96 3.50 -7.14
C HIS A 163 -6.72 4.59 -7.92
N GLU A 164 -7.37 5.49 -7.19
CA GLU A 164 -8.01 6.69 -7.71
C GLU A 164 -7.41 7.90 -6.98
N LYS A 165 -7.20 9.00 -7.70
CA LYS A 165 -6.44 10.14 -7.19
C LYS A 165 -6.99 10.72 -5.90
N ILE A 166 -8.27 11.04 -5.89
CA ILE A 166 -8.91 11.72 -4.77
C ILE A 166 -8.98 10.78 -3.56
N ALA A 167 -9.28 9.50 -3.77
CA ALA A 167 -9.23 8.48 -2.73
C ALA A 167 -7.82 8.32 -2.14
N THR A 168 -6.77 8.29 -2.98
CA THR A 168 -5.39 8.14 -2.52
C THR A 168 -4.95 9.34 -1.67
N ILE A 169 -5.28 10.56 -2.09
CA ILE A 169 -5.01 11.79 -1.33
C ILE A 169 -5.80 11.77 -0.01
N HIS A 170 -7.07 11.37 -0.07
CA HIS A 170 -7.93 11.22 1.11
C HIS A 170 -7.33 10.25 2.13
N TYR A 171 -6.91 9.04 1.70
CA TYR A 171 -6.35 8.05 2.62
C TYR A 171 -5.06 8.55 3.29
N PHE A 172 -4.20 9.28 2.57
CA PHE A 172 -3.07 9.95 3.22
C PHE A 172 -3.54 10.97 4.28
N ASN A 173 -4.51 11.83 3.95
CA ASN A 173 -5.07 12.80 4.91
C ASN A 173 -5.65 12.11 6.16
N ARG A 174 -6.27 10.94 6.00
CA ARG A 174 -6.82 10.12 7.10
C ARG A 174 -5.74 9.50 7.98
N LEU A 175 -4.63 9.08 7.39
CA LEU A 175 -3.52 8.50 8.14
C LEU A 175 -2.67 9.54 8.85
N LEU A 176 -2.58 10.76 8.30
CA LEU A 176 -1.70 11.83 8.78
C LEU A 176 -1.73 12.06 10.31
N PRO A 177 -2.88 12.10 11.01
CA PRO A 177 -2.92 12.30 12.46
C PRO A 177 -2.24 11.17 13.26
N PHE A 178 -2.17 9.97 12.68
CA PHE A 178 -1.66 8.75 13.31
C PHE A 178 -0.18 8.48 12.97
N LEU A 179 0.41 9.23 12.06
CA LEU A 179 1.82 9.07 11.67
C LEU A 179 2.76 9.67 12.73
N ASN A 180 3.85 8.96 13.01
CA ASN A 180 4.97 9.50 13.77
C ASN A 180 5.81 10.47 12.93
N PRO A 181 6.50 11.43 13.55
CA PRO A 181 7.63 12.08 12.89
C PRO A 181 8.61 11.02 12.36
N ASN A 182 9.22 11.28 11.20
CA ASN A 182 10.09 10.32 10.47
C ASN A 182 9.42 9.03 9.97
N SER A 183 8.10 8.86 10.10
CA SER A 183 7.45 7.70 9.49
C SER A 183 7.64 7.71 7.97
N VAL A 184 7.68 6.52 7.38
CA VAL A 184 7.71 6.34 5.93
C VAL A 184 6.30 6.08 5.40
N VAL A 185 5.93 6.79 4.34
CA VAL A 185 4.66 6.58 3.62
C VAL A 185 4.99 6.15 2.20
N ILE A 186 4.48 4.99 1.81
CA ILE A 186 4.71 4.38 0.51
C ILE A 186 3.38 4.43 -0.25
N PHE A 187 3.42 5.02 -1.45
CA PHE A 187 2.29 5.09 -2.36
C PHE A 187 2.51 4.10 -3.49
N ASP A 188 1.57 3.18 -3.63
CA ASP A 188 1.63 2.21 -4.70
C ASP A 188 1.11 2.76 -6.02
N ASP A 189 1.54 2.13 -7.11
CA ASP A 189 0.94 2.27 -8.43
C ASP A 189 0.85 3.75 -8.91
N ILE A 190 1.86 4.55 -8.56
CA ILE A 190 1.97 5.98 -8.91
C ILE A 190 2.05 6.26 -10.41
N SER A 191 2.28 5.24 -11.24
CA SER A 191 2.24 5.31 -12.72
C SER A 191 1.18 4.39 -13.32
N TRP A 192 0.25 3.86 -12.53
CA TRP A 192 -0.79 2.93 -13.00
C TRP A 192 -1.75 3.57 -14.00
N SER A 193 -2.03 4.85 -13.84
CA SER A 193 -2.83 5.67 -14.75
C SER A 193 -2.38 7.12 -14.69
N TYR A 194 -2.86 7.96 -15.63
CA TYR A 194 -2.65 9.41 -15.55
C TYR A 194 -3.24 10.00 -14.26
N ASP A 195 -4.36 9.46 -13.79
CA ASP A 195 -5.00 9.94 -12.56
C ASP A 195 -4.14 9.64 -11.32
N MET A 196 -3.59 8.43 -11.21
CA MET A 196 -2.64 8.11 -10.14
C MET A 196 -1.34 8.89 -10.25
N ARG A 197 -0.89 9.20 -11.47
CA ARG A 197 0.28 10.06 -11.66
C ARG A 197 0.02 11.48 -11.17
N ASP A 198 -1.17 12.01 -11.42
CA ASP A 198 -1.59 13.31 -10.88
C ASP A 198 -1.68 13.28 -9.34
N ALA A 199 -2.18 12.18 -8.77
CA ALA A 199 -2.18 11.97 -7.32
C ALA A 199 -0.77 12.07 -6.74
N TRP A 200 0.20 11.38 -7.36
CA TRP A 200 1.61 11.44 -6.96
C TRP A 200 2.21 12.84 -7.12
N ASN A 201 1.92 13.55 -8.21
CA ASN A 201 2.41 14.92 -8.42
C ASN A 201 1.92 15.89 -7.33
N ILE A 202 0.75 15.64 -6.74
CA ILE A 202 0.20 16.38 -5.61
C ILE A 202 0.86 15.91 -4.30
N LEU A 203 0.84 14.60 -4.04
CA LEU A 203 1.31 14.01 -2.78
C LEU A 203 2.82 14.22 -2.55
N SER A 204 3.62 14.13 -3.60
CA SER A 204 5.07 14.34 -3.53
C SER A 204 5.48 15.78 -3.19
N LYS A 205 4.54 16.73 -3.18
CA LYS A 205 4.77 18.14 -2.82
C LYS A 205 4.21 18.53 -1.44
N ARG A 206 3.62 17.56 -0.72
CA ARG A 206 3.01 17.78 0.60
C ARG A 206 4.07 18.21 1.60
N SER A 207 3.86 19.37 2.22
CA SER A 207 4.80 20.03 3.13
C SER A 207 5.00 19.28 4.45
N GLU A 208 4.16 18.27 4.73
CA GLU A 208 4.33 17.35 5.84
C GLU A 208 5.54 16.42 5.66
N PHE A 209 5.98 16.22 4.42
CA PHE A 209 7.16 15.42 4.08
C PHE A 209 8.44 16.25 4.09
N ALA A 210 9.55 15.61 4.47
CA ALA A 210 10.90 16.13 4.29
C ALA A 210 11.51 15.67 2.96
N TYR A 211 11.16 14.46 2.52
CA TYR A 211 11.66 13.85 1.30
C TYR A 211 10.52 13.16 0.55
N ALA A 212 10.57 13.24 -0.77
CA ALA A 212 9.73 12.47 -1.69
C ALA A 212 10.63 11.84 -2.76
N MET A 213 10.49 10.53 -2.98
CA MET A 213 11.30 9.74 -3.90
C MET A 213 10.39 9.02 -4.88
N ASP A 214 10.60 9.26 -6.17
CA ASP A 214 9.85 8.64 -7.25
C ASP A 214 10.65 7.49 -7.84
N LEU A 215 10.14 6.27 -7.65
CA LEU A 215 10.73 5.04 -8.16
C LEU A 215 9.95 4.49 -9.38
N GLY A 216 9.16 5.33 -10.05
CA GLY A 216 8.39 4.98 -11.23
C GLY A 216 7.09 4.26 -10.94
N VAL A 217 7.12 3.11 -10.23
CA VAL A 217 5.90 2.35 -9.89
C VAL A 217 5.50 2.46 -8.43
N ILE A 218 6.38 2.95 -7.57
CA ILE A 218 6.07 3.33 -6.18
C ILE A 218 6.66 4.72 -5.89
N GLY A 219 5.96 5.47 -5.04
CA GLY A 219 6.46 6.71 -4.45
C GLY A 219 6.76 6.49 -2.98
N ILE A 220 7.88 7.00 -2.48
CA ILE A 220 8.26 6.91 -1.07
C ILE A 220 8.40 8.32 -0.51
N CYS A 221 7.66 8.62 0.54
CA CYS A 221 7.75 9.89 1.26
C CYS A 221 8.17 9.66 2.71
N VAL A 222 8.98 10.57 3.26
CA VAL A 222 9.43 10.52 4.65
C VAL A 222 8.91 11.75 5.38
N MET A 223 8.20 11.55 6.50
CA MET A 223 7.66 12.64 7.30
C MET A 223 8.78 13.50 7.91
N LYS A 224 8.52 14.80 8.10
CA LYS A 224 9.43 15.67 8.85
C LYS A 224 9.67 15.15 10.28
N THR A 225 10.86 15.42 10.81
CA THR A 225 11.23 15.12 12.22
C THR A 225 10.44 15.94 13.23
N LYS A 226 9.90 17.09 12.79
CA LYS A 226 9.03 17.98 13.55
C LYS A 226 7.96 18.53 12.62
N PHE A 227 6.72 18.50 13.07
CA PHE A 227 5.65 19.23 12.41
C PHE A 227 5.84 20.73 12.70
N ASP A 228 6.16 21.49 11.67
CA ASP A 228 6.12 22.94 11.71
C ASP A 228 5.10 23.46 10.70
N SER A 229 4.67 24.70 10.86
CA SER A 229 3.70 25.33 9.96
C SER A 229 4.34 25.83 8.65
N THR A 230 5.55 25.39 8.32
CA THR A 230 6.24 25.88 7.12
C THR A 230 5.79 25.10 5.90
N GLU A 231 5.26 25.81 4.91
CA GLU A 231 4.83 25.27 3.62
C GLU A 231 6.03 25.11 2.68
N VAL A 232 7.05 24.38 3.13
CA VAL A 232 8.22 24.04 2.32
C VAL A 232 7.98 22.69 1.68
N GLU A 233 8.03 22.62 0.35
CA GLU A 233 7.98 21.36 -0.39
C GLU A 233 9.16 20.44 0.02
N PRO A 234 8.95 19.12 0.04
CA PRO A 234 10.02 18.16 0.36
C PRO A 234 11.12 18.17 -0.70
N ILE A 235 12.29 17.67 -0.32
CA ILE A 235 13.35 17.38 -1.30
C ILE A 235 12.88 16.22 -2.17
N TYR A 236 12.68 16.50 -3.46
CA TYR A 236 12.21 15.54 -4.44
C TYR A 236 13.36 14.84 -5.17
N TRP A 237 13.33 13.51 -5.22
CA TRP A 237 14.29 12.67 -5.94
C TRP A 237 13.60 11.86 -7.02
N ASP A 238 13.91 12.14 -8.29
CA ASP A 238 13.52 11.28 -9.41
C ASP A 238 14.57 10.17 -9.62
N LEU A 239 14.27 8.97 -9.09
CA LEU A 239 15.16 7.82 -9.19
C LEU A 239 14.92 6.98 -10.46
N GLN A 240 13.94 7.34 -11.30
CA GLN A 240 13.67 6.64 -12.56
C GLN A 240 14.85 6.71 -13.53
N SER A 241 15.69 7.73 -13.41
CA SER A 241 16.95 7.85 -14.16
C SER A 241 17.96 6.75 -13.83
N ILE A 242 17.87 6.17 -12.62
CA ILE A 242 18.79 5.14 -12.12
C ILE A 242 18.20 3.75 -12.33
N ILE A 243 16.92 3.58 -12.03
CA ILE A 243 16.27 2.26 -11.99
C ILE A 243 15.45 1.93 -13.25
N GLY A 244 15.33 2.89 -14.18
CA GLY A 244 14.56 2.78 -15.41
C GLY A 244 13.21 3.49 -15.31
N ARG A 245 12.78 4.11 -16.44
CA ARG A 245 11.51 4.81 -16.53
C ARG A 245 10.34 3.84 -16.58
N SER A 246 9.30 4.16 -15.82
CA SER A 246 8.02 3.47 -15.89
C SER A 246 7.08 4.23 -16.83
N GLY A 247 6.49 3.52 -17.80
CA GLY A 247 5.44 4.09 -18.63
C GLY A 247 4.15 4.27 -17.84
N ILE A 248 3.36 5.28 -18.18
CA ILE A 248 2.02 5.45 -17.59
C ILE A 248 1.09 4.37 -18.15
N GLY A 249 0.48 3.61 -17.25
CA GLY A 249 -0.42 2.50 -17.57
C GLY A 249 -1.79 2.93 -18.12
N LYS A 250 -2.52 1.94 -18.60
CA LYS A 250 -3.93 2.01 -19.00
C LYS A 250 -4.66 0.85 -18.33
N PRO A 251 -5.24 1.06 -17.14
CA PRO A 251 -5.83 -0.02 -16.35
C PRO A 251 -6.89 -0.83 -17.10
N HIS A 252 -6.92 -2.13 -16.84
CA HIS A 252 -7.93 -3.02 -17.39
C HIS A 252 -9.30 -2.72 -16.77
N GLY A 253 -10.41 -2.92 -17.50
CA GLY A 253 -11.76 -2.65 -16.99
C GLY A 253 -12.18 -1.17 -16.95
N TRP A 254 -11.30 -0.25 -17.33
CA TRP A 254 -11.65 1.13 -17.69
C TRP A 254 -12.04 1.20 -19.17
N GLU A 255 -13.07 0.43 -19.58
CA GLU A 255 -13.77 0.59 -20.86
C GLU A 255 -14.93 1.59 -20.72
#